data_AF-A0A5N5TK26-F1
#
_entry.id   AF-A0A5N5TK26-F1
#
_cell.length_a   1.000
_cell.length_b   1.000
_cell.length_c   1.000
_cell.angle_alpha   90.00
_cell.angle_beta   90.00
_cell.angle_gamma   90.00
#
_symmetry.space_group_name_H-M   'P 1'
#
loop_
_entity.id
_entity.type
_entity.pdbx_description
1 polymer ?
#
loop_
_entity_poly.entity_id
_entity_poly.type
_entity_poly.pdbx_seq_one_letter_code
_entity_poly.pdbx_strand_id
1 'polypeptide(L)'
;MFTKNTLFVVGSYTIGKEKVFKAIASKLNCRIYAQPYKERILRCLNDPEINNRLTKDKIRAQVHVIGMRDMSLCKLKKYMEEMQNTFKALVAIRPTGWEHNSDVERNLLKLKPKQTGNIYVYGLPYSEHSSYSELRRFYQFIQPSRTIPTVYNGKESRLKMEKFFKEWKLQSVSAFSKS
;
A
#
# COMPACT_ATOMS: atom_id res chain seq x y z
N MET A 1 -3.35 -4.21 -22.76
CA MET A 1 -3.45 -2.73 -22.81
C MET A 1 -4.79 -2.33 -22.20
N PHE A 2 -4.81 -1.61 -21.07
CA PHE A 2 -6.07 -1.17 -20.45
C PHE A 2 -6.67 -0.01 -21.25
N THR A 3 -7.96 -0.07 -21.58
CA THR A 3 -8.65 0.94 -22.41
C THR A 3 -9.21 2.07 -21.53
N LYS A 4 -9.68 3.17 -22.15
CA LYS A 4 -10.41 4.26 -21.47
C LYS A 4 -11.65 3.81 -20.67
N ASN A 5 -12.04 2.54 -20.76
CA ASN A 5 -13.25 1.98 -20.14
C ASN A 5 -12.96 1.21 -18.84
N THR A 6 -11.73 1.22 -18.32
CA THR A 6 -11.38 0.55 -17.06
C THR A 6 -11.19 1.56 -15.94
N LEU A 7 -11.95 1.40 -14.86
CA LEU A 7 -11.83 2.19 -13.63
C LEU A 7 -10.76 1.56 -12.73
N PHE A 8 -9.79 2.36 -12.28
CA PHE A 8 -8.82 1.95 -11.27
C PHE A 8 -9.23 2.49 -9.91
N VAL A 9 -9.36 1.59 -8.93
CA VAL A 9 -9.70 1.95 -7.55
C VAL A 9 -8.53 1.60 -6.65
N VAL A 10 -7.99 2.58 -5.92
CA VAL A 10 -6.84 2.37 -5.03
C VAL A 10 -7.25 2.61 -3.59
N GLY A 11 -7.07 1.59 -2.76
CA GLY A 11 -7.33 1.69 -1.33
C GLY A 11 -6.25 2.52 -0.62
N SER A 12 -6.66 3.50 0.18
CA SER A 12 -5.77 4.27 1.05
C SER A 12 -6.41 4.48 2.42
N TYR A 13 -5.59 4.76 3.44
CA TYR A 13 -6.05 5.16 4.77
C TYR A 13 -6.01 6.68 4.88
N THR A 14 -4.94 7.23 5.46
CA THR A 14 -4.78 8.66 5.75
C THR A 14 -3.69 9.28 4.87
N ILE A 15 -2.42 8.99 5.15
CA ILE A 15 -1.23 9.39 4.37
C ILE A 15 -0.51 8.12 3.97
N GLY A 16 0.20 8.15 2.84
CA GLY A 16 0.95 7.01 2.34
C GLY A 16 0.32 6.40 1.10
N LYS A 17 1.16 5.69 0.36
CA LYS A 17 0.82 4.93 -0.86
C LYS A 17 0.44 5.83 -2.05
N GLU A 18 0.74 7.13 -1.96
CA GLU A 18 0.54 8.12 -3.03
C GLU A 18 1.22 7.68 -4.32
N LYS A 19 2.40 7.07 -4.21
CA LYS A 19 3.16 6.55 -5.35
C LYS A 19 2.36 5.58 -6.22
N VAL A 20 1.45 4.80 -5.65
CA VAL A 20 0.66 3.80 -6.38
C VAL A 20 -0.33 4.48 -7.33
N PHE A 21 -1.24 5.29 -6.80
CA PHE A 21 -2.25 5.94 -7.64
C PHE A 21 -1.65 7.05 -8.53
N LYS A 22 -0.54 7.67 -8.08
CA LYS A 22 0.21 8.63 -8.89
C LYS A 22 0.83 8.00 -10.12
N ALA A 23 1.51 6.86 -9.96
CA ALA A 23 2.09 6.12 -11.08
C ALA A 23 1.03 5.70 -12.11
N ILE A 24 -0.13 5.22 -11.64
CA ILE A 24 -1.25 4.84 -12.53
C ILE A 24 -1.77 6.07 -13.28
N ALA A 25 -2.06 7.17 -12.57
CA ALA A 25 -2.59 8.37 -13.17
C ALA A 25 -1.62 9.03 -14.16
N SER A 26 -0.33 8.99 -13.86
CA SER A 26 0.74 9.47 -14.74
C SER A 26 0.84 8.62 -16.01
N LYS A 27 0.84 7.29 -15.87
CA LYS A 27 0.97 6.36 -17.00
C LYS A 27 -0.26 6.36 -17.92
N LEU A 28 -1.45 6.54 -17.38
CA LEU A 28 -2.71 6.63 -18.13
C LEU A 28 -3.05 8.06 -18.55
N ASN A 29 -2.25 9.04 -18.12
CA ASN A 29 -2.52 10.46 -18.26
C ASN A 29 -3.97 10.85 -17.93
N CYS A 30 -4.44 10.45 -16.75
CA CYS A 30 -5.82 10.66 -16.32
C CYS A 30 -5.90 11.53 -15.05
N ARG A 31 -7.12 11.88 -14.67
CA ARG A 31 -7.43 12.56 -13.41
C ARG A 31 -7.64 11.58 -12.27
N ILE A 32 -7.46 12.08 -11.06
CA ILE A 32 -7.62 11.36 -9.80
C ILE A 32 -8.82 11.94 -9.06
N TYR A 33 -9.78 11.08 -8.73
CA TYR A 33 -10.82 11.40 -7.75
C TYR A 33 -10.40 10.81 -6.40
N ALA A 34 -10.57 11.58 -5.33
CA ALA A 34 -10.39 11.09 -3.96
C ALA A 34 -11.65 11.42 -3.15
N GLN A 35 -12.03 10.55 -2.22
CA GLN A 35 -13.10 10.86 -1.28
C GLN A 35 -12.78 12.17 -0.52
N PRO A 36 -13.79 13.00 -0.14
CA PRO A 36 -13.56 14.36 0.36
C PRO A 36 -12.56 14.46 1.52
N TYR A 37 -12.56 13.49 2.43
CA TYR A 37 -11.61 13.45 3.55
C TYR A 37 -10.16 13.28 3.06
N LYS A 38 -9.94 12.42 2.05
CA LYS A 38 -8.61 12.13 1.49
C LYS A 38 -8.16 13.25 0.56
N GLU A 39 -9.07 13.87 -0.21
CA GLU A 39 -8.75 15.04 -1.03
C GLU A 39 -8.13 16.16 -0.19
N ARG A 40 -8.72 16.46 0.98
CA ARG A 40 -8.19 17.47 1.92
C ARG A 40 -6.77 17.14 2.37
N ILE A 41 -6.51 15.88 2.74
CA ILE A 41 -5.18 15.43 3.14
C ILE A 41 -4.19 15.56 1.98
N LEU A 42 -4.56 15.13 0.78
CA LEU A 42 -3.67 15.18 -0.40
C LEU A 42 -3.28 16.62 -0.76
N ARG A 43 -4.20 17.58 -0.64
CA ARG A 43 -3.88 19.00 -0.86
C ARG A 43 -2.84 19.51 0.14
N CYS A 44 -2.89 19.05 1.39
CA CYS A 44 -1.91 19.41 2.41
C CYS A 44 -0.50 18.82 2.16
N LEU A 45 -0.37 17.77 1.33
CA LEU A 45 0.94 17.20 0.98
C LEU A 45 1.73 18.08 0.00
N ASN A 46 1.07 19.08 -0.61
CA ASN A 46 1.67 20.00 -1.57
C ASN A 46 2.44 19.34 -2.72
N ASP A 47 2.00 18.14 -3.16
CA ASP A 47 2.56 17.45 -4.33
C ASP A 47 1.91 18.05 -5.60
N PRO A 48 2.69 18.74 -6.47
CA PRO A 48 2.14 19.40 -7.65
C PRO A 48 1.49 18.44 -8.66
N GLU A 49 2.03 17.23 -8.80
CA GLU A 49 1.53 16.24 -9.75
C GLU A 49 0.14 15.73 -9.31
N ILE A 50 -0.04 15.48 -8.01
CA ILE A 50 -1.33 15.08 -7.45
C ILE A 50 -2.32 16.25 -7.56
N ASN A 51 -1.93 17.44 -7.10
CA ASN A 51 -2.79 18.61 -7.08
C ASN A 51 -3.33 18.98 -8.48
N ASN A 52 -2.48 18.89 -9.51
CA ASN A 52 -2.87 19.17 -10.89
C ASN A 52 -3.83 18.12 -11.50
N ARG A 53 -3.80 16.88 -10.97
CA ARG A 53 -4.64 15.77 -11.47
C ARG A 53 -5.92 15.58 -10.66
N LEU A 54 -6.04 16.17 -9.46
CA LEU A 54 -7.21 16.02 -8.60
C LEU A 54 -8.48 16.60 -9.24
N THR A 55 -9.59 15.88 -9.09
CA THR A 55 -10.92 16.33 -9.52
C THR A 55 -11.98 15.88 -8.52
N LYS A 56 -13.02 16.71 -8.35
CA LYS A 56 -14.21 16.38 -7.56
C LYS A 56 -15.21 15.52 -8.33
N ASP A 57 -15.12 15.55 -9.66
CA ASP A 57 -15.98 14.77 -10.55
C ASP A 57 -15.46 13.34 -10.71
N LYS A 58 -16.23 12.36 -10.20
CA LYS A 58 -15.94 10.93 -10.29
C LYS A 58 -15.86 10.44 -11.73
N ILE A 59 -16.75 10.90 -12.61
CA ILE A 59 -16.89 10.39 -13.98
C ILE A 59 -15.68 10.80 -14.83
N ARG A 60 -15.11 11.99 -14.56
CA ARG A 60 -13.92 12.50 -15.24
C ARG A 60 -12.60 11.91 -14.74
N ALA A 61 -12.63 11.09 -13.69
CA ALA A 61 -11.45 10.44 -13.14
C ALA A 61 -11.45 8.95 -13.46
N GLN A 62 -10.33 8.46 -13.98
CA GLN A 62 -10.12 7.03 -14.21
C GLN A 62 -9.45 6.36 -13.01
N VAL A 63 -8.89 7.13 -12.07
CA VAL A 63 -8.30 6.64 -10.82
C VAL A 63 -9.09 7.20 -9.65
N HIS A 64 -9.68 6.32 -8.83
CA HIS A 64 -10.45 6.67 -7.66
C HIS A 64 -9.73 6.18 -6.39
N VAL A 65 -9.44 7.10 -5.47
CA VAL A 65 -8.83 6.80 -4.18
C VAL A 65 -9.93 6.73 -3.13
N ILE A 66 -10.14 5.53 -2.58
CA ILE A 66 -11.17 5.26 -1.58
C ILE A 66 -10.57 4.68 -0.30
N GLY A 67 -11.34 4.74 0.79
CA GLY A 67 -10.96 4.15 2.06
C GLY A 67 -10.74 2.63 1.95
N MET A 68 -9.71 2.11 2.62
CA MET A 68 -9.43 0.66 2.60
C MET A 68 -10.61 -0.20 3.10
N ARG A 69 -11.47 0.36 3.97
CA ARG A 69 -12.70 -0.29 4.46
C ARG A 69 -13.75 -0.51 3.36
N ASP A 70 -13.64 0.21 2.25
CA ASP A 70 -14.55 0.14 1.12
C ASP A 70 -14.05 -0.77 0.00
N MET A 71 -12.87 -1.36 0.19
CA MET A 71 -12.24 -2.23 -0.81
C MET A 71 -12.80 -3.66 -0.81
N SER A 72 -13.84 -3.99 -0.03
CA SER A 72 -14.44 -5.33 -0.04
C SER A 72 -15.17 -5.62 -1.34
N LEU A 73 -15.24 -6.89 -1.77
CA LEU A 73 -15.87 -7.25 -3.06
C LEU A 73 -17.32 -6.80 -3.16
N CYS A 74 -18.09 -6.92 -2.08
CA CYS A 74 -19.49 -6.46 -2.04
C CYS A 74 -19.62 -4.94 -2.26
N LYS A 75 -18.75 -4.14 -1.61
CA LYS A 75 -18.78 -2.68 -1.77
C LYS A 75 -18.26 -2.25 -3.14
N LEU A 76 -17.24 -2.92 -3.67
CA LEU A 76 -16.73 -2.67 -5.02
C LEU A 76 -17.74 -3.00 -6.12
N LYS A 77 -18.60 -4.02 -5.91
CA LYS A 77 -19.74 -4.30 -6.82
C LYS A 77 -20.70 -3.12 -6.88
N LYS A 78 -21.17 -2.65 -5.72
CA LYS A 78 -22.03 -1.45 -5.63
C LYS A 78 -21.37 -0.22 -6.26
N TYR A 79 -20.08 -0.03 -5.99
CA TYR A 79 -19.32 1.07 -6.57
C TYR A 79 -19.20 0.97 -8.11
N MET A 80 -19.08 -0.25 -8.65
CA MET A 80 -19.07 -0.49 -10.09
C MET A 80 -20.44 -0.21 -10.72
N GLU A 81 -21.53 -0.58 -10.05
CA GLU A 81 -22.90 -0.29 -10.49
C GLU A 81 -23.16 1.22 -10.59
N GLU A 82 -22.64 2.03 -9.66
CA GLU A 82 -22.71 3.51 -9.75
C GLU A 82 -22.00 4.05 -11.00
N MET A 83 -20.92 3.38 -11.42
CA MET A 83 -19.99 3.84 -12.45
C MET A 83 -20.20 3.17 -13.83
N GLN A 84 -21.17 2.27 -13.93
CA GLN A 84 -21.37 1.38 -15.10
C GLN A 84 -21.65 2.10 -16.41
N ASN A 85 -22.21 3.32 -16.36
CA ASN A 85 -22.49 4.12 -17.56
C ASN A 85 -21.21 4.66 -18.21
N THR A 86 -20.10 4.70 -17.46
CA THR A 86 -18.82 5.25 -17.93
C THR A 86 -17.75 4.18 -18.08
N PHE A 87 -17.71 3.21 -17.17
CA PHE A 87 -16.68 2.19 -17.13
C PHE A 87 -17.27 0.79 -17.31
N LYS A 88 -16.54 -0.07 -18.02
CA LYS A 88 -16.91 -1.46 -18.32
C LYS A 88 -16.24 -2.48 -17.41
N ALA A 89 -15.17 -2.10 -16.71
CA ALA A 89 -14.45 -2.96 -15.79
C ALA A 89 -13.83 -2.15 -14.64
N LEU A 90 -13.61 -2.83 -13.50
CA LEU A 90 -12.99 -2.24 -12.31
C LEU A 90 -11.75 -3.05 -11.92
N VAL A 91 -10.63 -2.34 -11.77
CA VAL A 91 -9.38 -2.88 -11.22
C VAL A 91 -9.14 -2.22 -9.88
N ALA A 92 -9.36 -2.96 -8.81
CA ALA A 92 -9.11 -2.54 -7.44
C ALA A 92 -7.73 -2.99 -6.97
N ILE A 93 -7.00 -2.07 -6.35
CA ILE A 93 -5.65 -2.28 -5.84
C ILE A 93 -5.68 -2.01 -4.34
N ARG A 94 -5.35 -3.03 -3.56
CA ARG A 94 -5.16 -2.98 -2.11
C ARG A 94 -3.67 -2.98 -1.82
N PRO A 95 -3.03 -1.81 -1.70
CA PRO A 95 -1.64 -1.74 -1.31
C PRO A 95 -1.55 -2.02 0.20
N THR A 96 -1.16 -3.22 0.59
CA THR A 96 -1.10 -3.72 1.97
C THR A 96 0.33 -4.18 2.29
N GLY A 97 0.77 -3.97 3.54
CA GLY A 97 2.16 -4.25 3.92
C GLY A 97 2.48 -5.73 4.16
N TRP A 98 1.45 -6.54 4.38
CA TRP A 98 1.57 -7.99 4.61
C TRP A 98 0.43 -8.69 3.86
N GLU A 99 0.74 -9.26 2.70
CA GLU A 99 -0.11 -10.27 2.08
C GLU A 99 0.53 -11.62 2.41
N HIS A 100 -0.25 -12.57 2.93
CA HIS A 100 0.24 -13.88 3.43
C HIS A 100 0.59 -14.82 2.25
N ASN A 101 1.40 -14.34 1.31
CA ASN A 101 1.87 -15.08 0.14
C ASN A 101 3.30 -14.65 -0.18
N SER A 102 4.26 -15.31 0.46
CA SER A 102 5.70 -15.10 0.30
C SER A 102 6.18 -15.27 -1.16
N ASP A 103 5.46 -16.03 -1.99
CA ASP A 103 5.78 -16.18 -3.41
C ASP A 103 5.46 -14.92 -4.23
N VAL A 104 4.42 -14.18 -3.83
CA VAL A 104 4.02 -12.91 -4.48
C VAL A 104 4.96 -11.78 -4.08
N GLU A 105 5.44 -11.76 -2.82
CA GLU A 105 6.46 -10.81 -2.37
C GLU A 105 7.78 -10.98 -3.16
N ARG A 106 8.13 -12.22 -3.53
CA ARG A 106 9.34 -12.53 -4.30
C ARG A 106 9.17 -12.33 -5.81
N ASN A 107 7.96 -12.51 -6.34
CA ASN A 107 7.70 -12.36 -7.77
C ASN A 107 6.30 -11.81 -8.04
N LEU A 108 6.23 -10.51 -8.36
CA LEU A 108 4.98 -9.83 -8.70
C LEU A 108 4.27 -10.41 -9.94
N LEU A 109 4.97 -11.13 -10.82
CA LEU A 109 4.34 -11.78 -11.99
C LEU A 109 3.40 -12.93 -11.58
N LYS A 110 3.53 -13.46 -10.37
CA LYS A 110 2.63 -14.51 -9.83
C LYS A 110 1.36 -13.94 -9.21
N LEU A 111 1.20 -12.61 -9.19
CA LEU A 111 0.06 -11.95 -8.57
C LEU A 111 -1.23 -12.26 -9.34
N LYS A 112 -2.13 -13.03 -8.71
CA LYS A 112 -3.46 -13.34 -9.25
C LYS A 112 -4.54 -12.49 -8.56
N PRO A 113 -5.42 -11.80 -9.31
CA PRO A 113 -6.50 -11.06 -8.71
C PRO A 113 -7.59 -11.99 -8.18
N LYS A 114 -8.28 -11.55 -7.13
CA LYS A 114 -9.62 -12.08 -6.82
C LYS A 114 -10.60 -11.44 -7.81
N GLN A 115 -11.26 -12.26 -8.61
CA GLN A 115 -12.14 -11.80 -9.68
C GLN A 115 -13.61 -12.16 -9.42
N THR A 116 -14.51 -11.25 -9.78
CA THR A 116 -15.95 -11.52 -9.87
C THR A 116 -16.52 -10.71 -11.03
N GLY A 117 -16.94 -11.40 -12.11
CA GLY A 117 -17.35 -10.73 -13.35
C GLY A 117 -16.23 -9.85 -13.92
N ASN A 118 -16.53 -8.56 -14.08
CA ASN A 118 -15.65 -7.51 -14.59
C ASN A 118 -14.87 -6.75 -13.49
N ILE A 119 -14.87 -7.26 -12.26
CA ILE A 119 -14.17 -6.67 -11.11
C ILE A 119 -12.98 -7.53 -10.74
N TYR A 120 -11.80 -6.91 -10.69
CA TYR A 120 -10.52 -7.55 -10.40
C TYR A 120 -9.89 -6.89 -9.18
N VAL A 121 -9.56 -7.65 -8.14
CA VAL A 121 -8.96 -7.12 -6.91
C VAL A 121 -7.56 -7.69 -6.70
N TYR A 122 -6.57 -6.81 -6.72
CA TYR A 122 -5.16 -7.12 -6.51
C TYR A 122 -4.73 -6.69 -5.09
N GLY A 123 -4.12 -7.61 -4.35
CA GLY A 123 -3.35 -7.27 -3.14
C GLY A 123 -1.92 -6.96 -3.54
N LEU A 124 -1.47 -5.72 -3.40
CA LEU A 124 -0.08 -5.35 -3.69
C LEU A 124 0.72 -5.31 -2.39
N PRO A 125 1.81 -6.08 -2.26
CA PRO A 125 2.72 -6.00 -1.13
C PRO A 125 3.49 -4.68 -1.19
N TYR A 126 2.88 -3.62 -0.68
CA TYR A 126 3.46 -2.28 -0.57
C TYR A 126 3.46 -1.88 0.89
N SER A 127 4.61 -2.06 1.53
CA SER A 127 4.85 -1.71 2.93
C SER A 127 5.55 -0.36 3.03
N GLU A 128 5.09 0.46 3.97
CA GLU A 128 5.79 1.67 4.44
C GLU A 128 6.46 1.42 5.81
N HIS A 129 6.48 0.16 6.24
CA HIS A 129 7.19 -0.33 7.42
C HIS A 129 8.35 -1.23 7.01
N SER A 130 9.43 -1.19 7.80
CA SER A 130 10.59 -2.05 7.60
C SER A 130 10.21 -3.53 7.72
N SER A 131 10.71 -4.34 6.79
CA SER A 131 10.76 -5.78 6.92
C SER A 131 11.69 -6.21 8.06
N TYR A 132 11.61 -7.48 8.47
CA TYR A 132 12.48 -8.04 9.51
C TYR A 132 13.98 -7.87 9.18
N SER A 133 14.37 -8.16 7.94
CA SER A 133 15.76 -8.07 7.48
C SER A 133 16.26 -6.63 7.42
N GLU A 134 15.43 -5.68 6.95
CA GLU A 134 15.77 -4.26 6.95
C GLU A 134 15.95 -3.73 8.39
N LEU A 135 15.03 -4.07 9.30
CA LEU A 135 15.12 -3.66 10.69
C LEU A 135 16.34 -4.27 11.38
N ARG A 136 16.61 -5.57 11.19
CA ARG A 136 17.81 -6.23 11.71
C ARG A 136 19.08 -5.56 11.20
N ARG A 137 19.17 -5.31 9.90
CA ARG A 137 20.34 -4.65 9.29
C ARG A 137 20.54 -3.25 9.87
N PHE A 138 19.48 -2.45 9.98
CA PHE A 138 19.54 -1.12 10.57
C PHE A 138 19.97 -1.17 12.05
N TYR A 139 19.42 -2.10 12.82
CA TYR A 139 19.78 -2.31 14.22
C TYR A 139 21.25 -2.66 14.40
N GLN A 140 21.77 -3.59 13.59
CA GLN A 140 23.16 -4.02 13.62
C GLN A 140 24.12 -2.92 13.14
N PHE A 141 23.66 -2.03 12.26
CA PHE A 141 24.43 -0.87 11.81
C PHE A 141 24.55 0.21 12.90
N ILE A 142 23.44 0.57 13.56
CA ILE A 142 23.43 1.63 14.58
C ILE A 142 24.01 1.16 15.92
N GLN A 143 23.89 -0.13 16.25
CA GLN A 143 24.33 -0.73 17.52
C GLN A 143 23.85 0.04 18.78
N PRO A 144 22.52 0.20 18.97
CA PRO A 144 22.00 0.99 20.07
C PRO A 144 22.36 0.39 21.44
N SER A 145 22.61 1.25 22.41
CA SER A 145 22.82 0.86 23.81
C SER A 145 21.52 0.37 24.48
N ARG A 146 20.38 0.97 24.10
CA ARG A 146 19.05 0.65 24.62
C ARG A 146 18.00 0.71 23.51
N THR A 147 17.03 -0.20 23.57
CA THR A 147 15.94 -0.31 22.59
C THR A 147 14.60 -0.28 23.31
N ILE A 148 13.67 0.56 22.83
CA ILE A 148 12.32 0.68 23.40
C ILE A 148 11.31 0.46 22.25
N PRO A 149 10.62 -0.69 22.19
CA PRO A 149 9.63 -0.93 21.16
C PRO A 149 8.38 -0.07 21.41
N THR A 150 7.89 0.60 20.35
CA THR A 150 6.70 1.47 20.41
C THR A 150 5.44 0.79 19.86
N VAL A 151 5.61 -0.31 19.10
CA VAL A 151 4.53 -1.08 18.47
C VAL A 151 4.53 -2.51 19.04
N TYR A 152 3.36 -3.16 19.11
CA TYR A 152 3.16 -4.49 19.71
C TYR A 152 3.56 -4.57 21.20
N ASN A 153 2.94 -3.70 22.02
CA ASN A 153 3.27 -3.51 23.44
C ASN A 153 2.76 -4.60 24.41
N GLY A 154 2.14 -5.67 23.91
CA GLY A 154 1.73 -6.80 24.73
C GLY A 154 2.93 -7.53 25.36
N LYS A 155 2.75 -8.10 26.56
CA LYS A 155 3.82 -8.77 27.33
C LYS A 155 4.54 -9.84 26.50
N GLU A 156 3.79 -10.72 25.83
CA GLU A 156 4.38 -11.78 25.00
C GLU A 156 5.17 -11.25 23.81
N SER A 157 4.63 -10.24 23.13
CA SER A 157 5.28 -9.62 21.97
C SER A 157 6.58 -8.91 22.36
N ARG A 158 6.60 -8.25 23.53
CA ARG A 158 7.82 -7.64 24.09
C ARG A 158 8.89 -8.68 24.37
N LEU A 159 8.53 -9.79 25.03
CA LEU A 159 9.47 -10.89 25.29
C LEU A 159 10.05 -11.48 24.00
N LYS A 160 9.24 -11.59 22.94
CA LYS A 160 9.72 -12.04 21.61
C LYS A 160 10.68 -11.02 20.97
N MET A 161 10.34 -9.73 20.99
CA MET A 161 11.21 -8.68 20.45
C MET A 161 12.54 -8.57 21.18
N GLU A 162 12.54 -8.67 22.52
CA GLU A 162 13.75 -8.66 23.33
C GLU A 162 14.69 -9.82 22.97
N LYS A 163 14.14 -11.00 22.67
CA LYS A 163 14.94 -12.14 22.18
C LYS A 163 15.61 -11.81 20.85
N PHE A 164 14.89 -11.24 19.89
CA PHE A 164 15.47 -10.83 18.60
C PHE A 164 16.57 -9.78 18.77
N PHE A 165 16.35 -8.75 19.59
CA PHE A 165 17.36 -7.69 19.80
C PHE A 165 18.65 -8.22 20.43
N LYS A 166 18.53 -9.16 21.38
CA LYS A 166 19.70 -9.86 21.97
C LYS A 166 20.44 -10.67 20.92
N GLU A 167 19.71 -11.45 20.13
CA GLU A 167 20.27 -12.27 19.05
C GLU A 167 21.03 -11.41 18.02
N TRP A 168 20.41 -10.33 17.54
CA TRP A 168 21.01 -9.45 16.53
C TRP A 168 22.29 -8.77 17.02
N LYS A 169 22.33 -8.39 18.31
CA LYS A 169 23.51 -7.79 18.95
C LYS A 169 24.68 -8.78 19.06
N LEU A 170 24.40 -10.04 19.38
CA LEU A 170 25.44 -11.07 19.41
C LEU A 170 26.01 -11.32 18.01
N GLN A 171 25.14 -11.37 17.00
CA GLN A 171 25.53 -11.61 15.62
C GLN A 171 26.33 -10.45 15.00
N SER A 172 26.09 -9.20 15.40
CA SER A 172 26.90 -8.07 14.91
C SER A 172 28.35 -8.16 15.41
N VAL A 173 28.57 -8.53 16.67
CA VAL A 173 29.92 -8.66 17.25
C VAL A 173 30.75 -9.73 16.53
N SER A 174 30.12 -10.85 16.15
CA SER A 174 30.80 -11.93 15.40
C SER A 174 31.16 -11.58 13.95
N ALA A 175 30.52 -10.57 13.36
CA ALA A 175 30.77 -10.15 11.98
C ALA A 175 31.99 -9.22 11.87
N PHE A 176 32.29 -8.44 12.90
CA PHE A 176 33.45 -7.54 12.95
C PHE A 176 34.75 -8.21 13.41
N SER A 177 34.69 -9.40 14.01
CA SER A 177 35.90 -10.16 14.38
C SER A 177 36.50 -10.98 13.24
N LYS A 178 35.88 -10.97 12.05
CA LYS A 178 36.29 -11.71 10.85
C LYS A 178 36.67 -10.80 9.67
N SER A 179 36.77 -9.49 9.89
CA SER A 179 37.20 -8.47 8.92
C SER A 179 38.49 -7.83 9.41
#